data_AF-A0A3M1J1N1-F1
#
_entry.id   AF-A0A3M1J1N1-F1
#
_cell.length_a   1.000
_cell.length_b   1.000
_cell.length_c   1.000
_cell.angle_alpha   90.00
_cell.angle_beta   90.00
_cell.angle_gamma   90.00
#
_symmetry.space_group_name_H-M   'P 1'
#
loop_
_entity.id
_entity.type
_entity.pdbx_description
1 polymer ?
#
loop_
_entity_poly.entity_id
_entity_poly.type
_entity_poly.pdbx_seq_one_letter_code
_entity_poly.pdbx_strand_id
1 'polypeptide(L)'
;IYADEFLRPLEARLRAQKEVLTPSAWLDDLEQEVRRAIGDLVQEELLRAEALATLPREQRSFGLNSFLTRMRQTLESRNYGSRERAEESIVEEFGEGMSLDEFLRRQQDRELVRLILQSRVKNRVHVSWREIEQEYARSQEIFNPKPRAYFRWIRVPADDAATIASIQQRLDAGEPFEQVAQLEANRFNPEAGGLLPAFTIETDLGDLKVFRFENLNQAAVSLKEGQWAGPIEVQIGSTPYANWIYLDRVEQVHVPLYDAQLAIAQTREQEETQKELERYISRLLERASFTDMDKMADRLIRIAIQRYYPEVMPLYEQRVRARAQG
;
A
#
# COMPACT_ATOMS: atom_id res chain seq x y z
N ILE A 1 7.51 -24.68 -25.29
CA ILE A 1 6.55 -24.61 -24.15
C ILE A 1 5.33 -25.38 -24.56
N TYR A 2 4.95 -26.39 -23.77
CA TYR A 2 3.76 -27.19 -24.05
C TYR A 2 2.52 -26.41 -23.62
N ALA A 3 1.51 -26.33 -24.48
CA ALA A 3 0.30 -25.55 -24.21
C ALA A 3 -0.42 -26.01 -22.93
N ASP A 4 -0.32 -27.30 -22.59
CA ASP A 4 -0.90 -27.87 -21.37
C ASP A 4 -0.21 -27.39 -20.10
N GLU A 5 1.10 -27.18 -20.12
CA GLU A 5 1.85 -26.66 -18.97
C GLU A 5 1.54 -25.18 -18.75
N PHE A 6 1.42 -24.42 -19.84
CA PHE A 6 1.07 -23.00 -19.81
C PHE A 6 -0.36 -22.74 -19.32
N LEU A 7 -1.33 -23.55 -19.77
CA LEU A 7 -2.74 -23.37 -19.41
C LEU A 7 -3.10 -23.95 -18.04
N ARG A 8 -2.29 -24.87 -17.49
CA ARG A 8 -2.50 -25.51 -16.18
C ARG A 8 -2.87 -24.53 -15.04
N PRO A 9 -2.14 -23.42 -14.82
CA PRO A 9 -2.51 -22.46 -13.77
C PRO A 9 -3.82 -21.72 -14.04
N LEU A 10 -4.29 -21.65 -15.30
CA LEU A 10 -5.50 -20.93 -15.68
C LEU A 10 -6.76 -21.82 -15.69
N GLU A 11 -6.61 -23.16 -15.71
CA GLU A 11 -7.74 -24.06 -15.99
C GLU A 11 -8.92 -23.92 -15.04
N ALA A 12 -8.66 -23.85 -13.73
CA ALA A 12 -9.70 -23.76 -12.71
C ALA A 12 -10.52 -22.48 -12.87
N ARG A 13 -9.84 -21.36 -13.16
CA ARG A 13 -10.44 -20.05 -13.36
C ARG A 13 -11.21 -19.97 -14.68
N LEU A 14 -10.63 -20.43 -15.78
CA LEU A 14 -11.27 -20.43 -17.10
C LEU A 14 -12.58 -21.23 -17.10
N ARG A 15 -12.61 -22.36 -16.36
CA ARG A 15 -13.83 -23.15 -16.14
C ARG A 15 -14.86 -22.42 -15.30
N ALA A 16 -14.44 -21.77 -14.21
CA ALA A 16 -15.37 -21.01 -13.35
C ALA A 16 -15.96 -19.80 -14.07
N GLN A 17 -15.16 -19.06 -14.85
CA GLN A 17 -15.61 -17.90 -15.62
C GLN A 17 -16.66 -18.25 -16.68
N LYS A 18 -16.60 -19.46 -17.27
CA LYS A 18 -17.56 -19.91 -18.28
C LYS A 18 -19.00 -19.87 -17.77
N GLU A 19 -19.21 -20.21 -16.50
CA GLU A 19 -20.54 -20.28 -15.88
C GLU A 19 -21.14 -18.91 -15.53
N VAL A 20 -20.30 -17.86 -15.49
CA VAL A 20 -20.67 -16.54 -14.97
C VAL A 20 -20.64 -15.46 -16.05
N LEU A 21 -19.71 -15.56 -17.01
CA LEU A 21 -19.47 -14.52 -18.02
C LEU A 21 -20.21 -14.79 -19.34
N THR A 22 -20.52 -13.72 -20.06
CA THR A 22 -21.01 -13.84 -21.44
C THR A 22 -19.87 -14.33 -22.36
N PRO A 23 -20.19 -14.97 -23.51
CA PRO A 23 -19.19 -15.42 -24.48
C PRO A 23 -18.16 -14.36 -24.90
N SER A 24 -18.58 -13.10 -25.08
CA SER A 24 -17.66 -12.00 -25.41
C SER A 24 -16.77 -11.63 -24.23
N ALA A 25 -17.36 -11.46 -23.04
CA ALA A 25 -16.60 -11.08 -21.84
C ALA A 25 -15.60 -12.17 -21.43
N TRP A 26 -15.97 -13.45 -21.55
CA TRP A 26 -15.06 -14.56 -21.31
C TRP A 26 -13.88 -14.56 -22.30
N LEU A 27 -14.13 -14.24 -23.57
CA LEU A 27 -13.09 -14.15 -24.58
C LEU A 27 -12.15 -12.96 -24.34
N ASP A 28 -12.68 -11.81 -23.91
CA ASP A 28 -11.88 -10.63 -23.55
C ASP A 28 -10.94 -10.94 -22.37
N ASP A 29 -11.46 -11.58 -21.32
CA ASP A 29 -10.69 -12.03 -20.16
C ASP A 29 -9.59 -13.03 -20.58
N LEU A 30 -9.94 -14.05 -21.38
CA LEU A 30 -8.97 -15.04 -21.87
C LEU A 30 -7.85 -14.38 -22.68
N GLU A 31 -8.19 -13.49 -23.61
CA GLU A 31 -7.20 -12.79 -24.44
C GLU A 31 -6.25 -11.94 -23.58
N GLN A 32 -6.78 -11.23 -22.58
CA GLN A 32 -5.96 -10.43 -21.66
C GLN A 32 -5.05 -11.32 -20.80
N GLU A 33 -5.56 -12.42 -20.26
CA GLU A 33 -4.82 -13.34 -19.41
C GLU A 33 -3.69 -14.05 -20.16
N VAL A 34 -3.98 -14.61 -21.33
CA VAL A 34 -2.96 -15.29 -22.14
C VAL A 34 -1.87 -14.32 -22.56
N ARG A 35 -2.22 -13.09 -22.97
CA ARG A 35 -1.24 -12.07 -23.35
C ARG A 35 -0.37 -11.63 -22.17
N ARG A 36 -0.98 -11.43 -20.99
CA ARG A 36 -0.23 -11.12 -19.76
C ARG A 36 0.73 -12.25 -19.41
N ALA A 37 0.25 -13.50 -19.37
CA ALA A 37 1.08 -14.65 -19.02
C ALA A 37 2.21 -14.91 -20.02
N ILE A 38 2.00 -14.67 -21.32
CA ILE A 38 3.08 -14.70 -22.32
C ILE A 38 4.08 -13.57 -22.07
N GLY A 39 3.60 -12.36 -21.77
CA GLY A 39 4.46 -11.22 -21.44
C GLY A 39 5.38 -11.53 -20.25
N ASP A 40 4.82 -12.06 -19.17
CA ASP A 40 5.56 -12.43 -17.96
C ASP A 40 6.62 -13.51 -18.27
N LEU A 41 6.23 -14.54 -19.00
CA LEU A 41 7.10 -15.64 -19.42
C LEU A 41 8.24 -15.17 -20.34
N VAL A 42 7.92 -14.34 -21.33
CA VAL A 42 8.93 -13.78 -22.24
C VAL A 42 9.88 -12.87 -21.48
N GLN A 43 9.37 -12.02 -20.58
CA GLN A 43 10.20 -11.17 -19.73
C GLN A 43 11.15 -12.01 -18.86
N GLU A 44 10.67 -13.07 -18.22
CA GLU A 44 11.50 -13.98 -17.42
C GLU A 44 12.59 -14.65 -18.26
N GLU A 45 12.24 -15.20 -19.42
CA GLU A 45 13.21 -15.84 -20.33
C GLU A 45 14.22 -14.83 -20.91
N LEU A 46 13.80 -13.60 -21.22
CA LEU A 46 14.70 -12.55 -21.69
C LEU A 46 15.69 -12.13 -20.61
N LEU A 47 15.21 -11.92 -19.38
CA LEU A 47 16.09 -11.59 -18.24
C LEU A 47 17.07 -12.72 -17.96
N ARG A 48 16.61 -13.97 -18.06
CA ARG A 48 17.45 -15.16 -17.89
C ARG A 48 18.50 -15.28 -19.00
N ALA A 49 18.12 -15.11 -20.26
CA ALA A 49 19.03 -15.14 -21.39
C ALA A 49 20.10 -14.05 -21.28
N GLU A 50 19.69 -12.83 -20.90
CA GLU A 50 20.59 -11.71 -20.66
C GLU A 50 21.56 -11.96 -19.49
N ALA A 51 21.09 -12.64 -18.43
CA ALA A 51 21.94 -13.08 -17.32
C ALA A 51 23.00 -14.09 -17.76
N LEU A 52 22.59 -15.10 -18.54
CA LEU A 52 23.52 -16.09 -19.08
C LEU A 52 24.54 -15.48 -20.05
N ALA A 53 24.14 -14.46 -20.81
CA ALA A 53 25.01 -13.75 -21.73
C ALA A 53 26.04 -12.86 -21.00
N THR A 54 25.62 -12.18 -19.93
CA THR A 54 26.44 -11.18 -19.22
C THR A 54 27.47 -11.80 -18.26
N LEU A 55 27.20 -12.97 -17.68
CA LEU A 55 28.10 -13.55 -16.68
C LEU A 55 29.42 -14.08 -17.31
N PRO A 56 30.60 -13.76 -16.74
CA PRO A 56 31.87 -14.38 -17.14
C PRO A 56 31.79 -15.90 -17.05
N ARG A 57 32.44 -16.62 -17.99
CA ARG A 57 32.36 -18.10 -18.07
C ARG A 57 32.75 -18.78 -16.76
N GLU A 58 33.74 -18.26 -16.05
CA GLU A 58 34.22 -18.79 -14.77
C GLU A 58 33.22 -18.59 -13.62
N GLN A 59 32.54 -17.43 -13.58
CA GLN A 59 31.52 -17.13 -12.55
C GLN A 59 30.23 -17.93 -12.77
N ARG A 60 29.87 -18.22 -14.02
CA ARG A 60 28.73 -19.08 -14.37
C ARG A 60 28.88 -20.49 -13.82
N SER A 61 30.08 -21.07 -13.91
CA SER A 61 30.28 -22.46 -13.51
C SER A 61 30.63 -22.58 -12.04
N PHE A 62 31.56 -21.79 -11.51
CA PHE A 62 32.06 -21.98 -10.14
C PHE A 62 31.14 -21.34 -9.09
N GLY A 63 30.71 -20.10 -9.30
CA GLY A 63 29.88 -19.36 -8.32
C GLY A 63 28.49 -19.97 -8.18
N LEU A 64 27.87 -20.32 -9.31
CA LEU A 64 26.54 -20.92 -9.38
C LEU A 64 26.52 -22.34 -8.79
N ASN A 65 27.49 -23.19 -9.16
CA ASN A 65 27.58 -24.54 -8.59
C ASN A 65 27.86 -24.51 -7.08
N SER A 66 28.70 -23.57 -6.62
CA SER A 66 28.95 -23.38 -5.19
C SER A 66 27.70 -22.92 -4.43
N PHE A 67 26.91 -22.03 -5.03
CA PHE A 67 25.63 -21.59 -4.48
C PHE A 67 24.62 -22.74 -4.39
N LEU A 68 24.44 -23.50 -5.46
CA LEU A 68 23.54 -24.67 -5.49
C LEU A 68 23.95 -25.74 -4.48
N THR A 69 25.25 -25.99 -4.35
CA THR A 69 25.78 -26.94 -3.36
C THR A 69 25.43 -26.50 -1.94
N ARG A 70 25.62 -25.21 -1.61
CA ARG A 70 25.23 -24.67 -0.30
C ARG A 70 23.73 -24.74 -0.05
N MET A 71 22.93 -24.50 -1.09
CA MET A 71 21.47 -24.57 -0.98
C MET A 71 21.01 -26.00 -0.71
N ARG A 72 21.55 -26.98 -1.44
CA ARG A 72 21.29 -28.41 -1.18
C ARG A 72 21.66 -28.79 0.24
N GLN A 73 22.86 -28.42 0.71
CA GLN A 73 23.29 -28.65 2.09
C GLN A 73 22.37 -27.98 3.11
N THR A 74 21.87 -26.78 2.82
CA THR A 74 20.94 -26.05 3.70
C THR A 74 19.59 -26.77 3.77
N LEU A 75 19.03 -27.21 2.65
CA LEU A 75 17.78 -27.97 2.59
C LEU A 75 17.90 -29.31 3.32
N GLU A 76 19.00 -30.03 3.11
CA GLU A 76 19.30 -31.27 3.82
C GLU A 76 19.44 -31.01 5.32
N SER A 77 20.18 -29.97 5.72
CA SER A 77 20.37 -29.64 7.15
C SER A 77 19.06 -29.29 7.87
N ARG A 78 18.15 -28.55 7.21
CA ARG A 78 16.81 -28.21 7.74
C ARG A 78 15.92 -29.44 7.89
N ASN A 79 16.16 -30.46 7.07
CA ASN A 79 15.41 -31.71 7.05
C ASN A 79 16.18 -32.87 7.74
N TYR A 80 16.91 -32.54 8.81
CA TYR A 80 17.66 -33.49 9.65
C TYR A 80 18.70 -34.33 8.89
N GLY A 81 19.27 -33.77 7.82
CA GLY A 81 20.25 -34.42 6.96
C GLY A 81 19.65 -35.46 6.00
N SER A 82 18.32 -35.58 5.90
CA SER A 82 17.65 -36.50 4.98
C SER A 82 17.25 -35.78 3.69
N ARG A 83 17.72 -36.31 2.55
CA ARG A 83 17.32 -35.86 1.23
C ARG A 83 15.86 -36.17 0.91
N GLU A 84 15.38 -37.33 1.33
CA GLU A 84 13.98 -37.76 1.13
C GLU A 84 13.02 -36.81 1.85
N ARG A 85 13.32 -36.44 3.09
CA ARG A 85 12.54 -35.43 3.82
C ARG A 85 12.63 -34.04 3.20
N ALA A 86 13.77 -33.69 2.61
CA ALA A 86 13.90 -32.43 1.87
C ALA A 86 13.02 -32.42 0.61
N GLU A 87 12.95 -33.53 -0.12
CA GLU A 87 12.05 -33.72 -1.27
C GLU A 87 10.57 -33.67 -0.84
N GLU A 88 10.21 -34.34 0.25
CA GLU A 88 8.85 -34.27 0.84
C GLU A 88 8.49 -32.83 1.22
N SER A 89 9.38 -32.10 1.91
CA SER A 89 9.12 -30.70 2.31
C SER A 89 8.91 -29.76 1.11
N ILE A 90 9.58 -30.02 -0.02
CA ILE A 90 9.40 -29.24 -1.25
C ILE A 90 8.05 -29.54 -1.89
N VAL A 91 7.63 -30.81 -1.90
CA VAL A 91 6.32 -31.21 -2.41
C VAL A 91 5.19 -30.64 -1.54
N GLU A 92 5.37 -30.64 -0.21
CA GLU A 92 4.41 -30.03 0.73
C GLU A 92 4.26 -28.52 0.52
N GLU A 93 5.38 -27.80 0.33
CA GLU A 93 5.37 -26.33 0.19
C GLU A 93 4.96 -25.86 -1.22
N PHE A 94 5.35 -26.57 -2.27
CA PHE A 94 5.21 -26.12 -3.66
C PHE A 94 4.30 -26.99 -4.55
N GLY A 95 3.75 -28.09 -4.01
CA GLY A 95 2.76 -28.94 -4.65
C GLY A 95 3.32 -30.21 -5.31
N GLU A 96 2.41 -31.14 -5.61
CA GLU A 96 2.72 -32.42 -6.27
C GLU A 96 3.38 -32.21 -7.64
N GLY A 97 4.54 -32.83 -7.85
CA GLY A 97 5.29 -32.79 -9.11
C GLY A 97 6.58 -31.96 -9.07
N MET A 98 6.86 -31.21 -8.00
CA MET A 98 8.12 -30.47 -7.88
C MET A 98 9.24 -31.35 -7.32
N SER A 99 10.19 -31.73 -8.19
CA SER A 99 11.40 -32.44 -7.76
C SER A 99 12.43 -31.49 -7.13
N LEU A 100 13.31 -32.01 -6.27
CA LEU A 100 14.44 -31.24 -5.72
C LEU A 100 15.31 -30.61 -6.82
N ASP A 101 15.57 -31.34 -7.91
CA ASP A 101 16.38 -30.82 -9.01
C ASP A 101 15.66 -29.69 -9.77
N GLU A 102 14.34 -29.79 -9.95
CA GLU A 102 13.55 -28.71 -10.56
C GLU A 102 13.49 -27.48 -9.65
N PHE A 103 13.29 -27.68 -8.34
CA PHE A 103 13.34 -26.61 -7.36
C PHE A 103 14.69 -25.88 -7.39
N LEU A 104 15.80 -26.62 -7.36
CA LEU A 104 17.15 -26.06 -7.42
C LEU A 104 17.38 -25.27 -8.73
N ARG A 105 16.88 -25.76 -9.87
CA ARG A 105 16.92 -25.01 -11.14
C ARG A 105 16.13 -23.71 -11.09
N ARG A 106 14.91 -23.71 -10.54
CA ARG A 106 14.12 -22.48 -10.38
C ARG A 106 14.81 -21.47 -9.47
N GLN A 107 15.41 -21.93 -8.37
CA GLN A 107 16.19 -21.07 -7.48
C GLN A 107 17.44 -20.50 -8.17
N GLN A 108 18.12 -21.31 -8.98
CA GLN A 108 19.22 -20.88 -9.83
C GLN A 108 18.79 -19.74 -10.76
N ASP A 109 17.68 -19.94 -11.49
CA ASP A 109 17.18 -18.97 -12.46
C ASP A 109 16.77 -17.65 -11.78
N ARG A 110 16.11 -17.71 -10.62
CA ARG A 110 15.77 -16.51 -9.82
C ARG A 110 16.99 -15.72 -9.38
N GLU A 111 18.03 -16.39 -8.90
CA GLU A 111 19.25 -15.70 -8.47
C GLU A 111 20.03 -15.11 -9.64
N LEU A 112 20.03 -15.77 -10.81
CA LEU A 112 20.58 -15.20 -12.04
C LEU A 112 19.88 -13.89 -12.42
N VAL A 113 18.55 -13.89 -12.44
CA VAL A 113 17.75 -12.69 -12.70
C VAL A 113 18.07 -11.62 -11.66
N ARG A 114 18.06 -11.97 -10.37
CA ARG A 114 18.38 -11.04 -9.26
C ARG A 114 19.73 -10.35 -9.43
N LEU A 115 20.79 -11.10 -9.76
CA LEU A 115 22.13 -10.55 -9.95
C LEU A 115 22.19 -9.55 -11.11
N ILE A 116 21.48 -9.82 -12.20
CA ILE A 116 21.38 -8.88 -13.32
C ILE A 116 20.59 -7.64 -12.96
N LEU A 117 19.44 -7.78 -12.30
CA LEU A 117 18.67 -6.63 -11.86
C LEU A 117 19.49 -5.78 -10.88
N GLN A 118 20.23 -6.40 -9.96
CA GLN A 118 21.13 -5.67 -9.07
C GLN A 118 22.21 -4.90 -9.84
N SER A 119 22.90 -5.55 -10.78
CA SER A 119 24.02 -4.95 -11.50
C SER A 119 23.62 -3.94 -12.59
N ARG A 120 22.49 -4.15 -13.27
CA ARG A 120 22.04 -3.35 -14.44
C ARG A 120 20.98 -2.31 -14.11
N VAL A 121 20.19 -2.54 -13.05
CA VAL A 121 19.12 -1.65 -12.61
C VAL A 121 19.54 -0.96 -11.31
N LYS A 122 19.65 -1.71 -10.21
CA LYS A 122 19.84 -1.12 -8.88
C LYS A 122 21.10 -0.26 -8.76
N ASN A 123 22.22 -0.72 -9.31
CA ASN A 123 23.48 0.04 -9.27
C ASN A 123 23.47 1.35 -10.07
N ARG A 124 22.45 1.61 -10.90
CA ARG A 124 22.29 2.86 -11.66
C ARG A 124 21.37 3.85 -10.97
N VAL A 125 20.67 3.42 -9.92
CA VAL A 125 19.73 4.26 -9.19
C VAL A 125 20.50 4.99 -8.11
N HIS A 126 20.44 6.32 -8.16
CA HIS A 126 21.02 7.20 -7.16
C HIS A 126 19.98 8.23 -6.77
N VAL A 127 19.66 8.28 -5.48
CA VAL A 127 18.82 9.34 -4.91
C VAL A 127 19.74 10.43 -4.40
N SER A 128 19.65 11.61 -4.99
CA SER A 128 20.42 12.78 -4.57
C SER A 128 19.81 13.42 -3.31
N TRP A 129 20.65 14.07 -2.51
CA TRP A 129 20.18 14.84 -1.35
C TRP A 129 19.12 15.90 -1.73
N ARG A 130 19.31 16.55 -2.89
CA ARG A 130 18.36 17.54 -3.42
C ARG A 130 16.97 16.94 -3.67
N GLU A 131 16.88 15.70 -4.14
CA GLU A 131 15.59 15.03 -4.34
C GLU A 131 14.91 14.73 -3.00
N ILE A 132 15.69 14.37 -1.98
CA ILE A 132 15.16 14.16 -0.62
C ILE A 132 14.59 15.46 -0.07
N GLU A 133 15.30 16.59 -0.19
CA GLU A 133 14.82 17.91 0.24
C GLU A 133 13.54 18.32 -0.50
N GLN A 134 13.50 18.11 -1.82
CA GLN A 134 12.32 18.43 -2.63
C GLN A 134 11.12 17.58 -2.24
N GLU A 135 11.32 16.29 -2.00
CA GLU A 135 10.25 15.38 -1.60
C GLU A 135 9.73 15.70 -0.20
N TYR A 136 10.63 16.02 0.74
CA TYR A 136 10.26 16.49 2.07
C TYR A 136 9.42 17.77 2.02
N ALA A 137 9.79 18.72 1.18
CA ALA A 137 9.03 19.96 0.98
C ALA A 137 7.66 19.72 0.33
N ARG A 138 7.56 18.77 -0.62
CA ARG A 138 6.28 18.38 -1.24
C ARG A 138 5.36 17.65 -0.27
N SER A 139 5.94 16.84 0.60
CA SER A 139 5.24 16.02 1.59
C SER A 139 5.10 16.73 2.94
N GLN A 140 5.02 18.07 2.93
CA GLN A 140 4.94 18.86 4.16
C GLN A 140 3.73 18.49 5.03
N GLU A 141 2.58 18.15 4.44
CA GLU A 141 1.39 17.73 5.20
C GLU A 141 1.57 16.40 5.93
N ILE A 142 2.47 15.52 5.46
CA ILE A 142 2.76 14.23 6.08
C ILE A 142 3.74 14.40 7.24
N PHE A 143 4.82 15.15 7.01
CA PHE A 143 5.90 15.30 7.98
C PHE A 143 5.64 16.43 8.99
N ASN A 144 4.89 17.44 8.57
CA ASN A 144 4.62 18.66 9.33
C ASN A 144 3.14 19.07 9.13
N PRO A 145 2.18 18.20 9.50
CA PRO A 145 0.77 18.54 9.39
C PRO A 145 0.46 19.79 10.22
N LYS A 146 -0.61 20.49 9.81
CA LYS A 146 -1.11 21.63 10.56
C LYS A 146 -1.46 21.22 12.00
N PRO A 147 -1.14 22.06 13.01
CA PRO A 147 -1.45 21.74 14.40
C PRO A 147 -2.95 21.54 14.62
N ARG A 148 -3.31 20.72 15.60
CA ARG A 148 -4.71 20.43 15.95
C ARG A 148 -5.00 20.80 17.39
N ALA A 149 -5.99 21.64 17.61
CA ALA A 149 -6.47 22.00 18.95
C ALA A 149 -7.64 21.11 19.38
N TYR A 150 -7.61 20.71 20.65
CA TYR A 150 -8.65 19.91 21.29
C TYR A 150 -9.27 20.74 22.40
N PHE A 151 -10.58 20.92 22.35
CA PHE A 151 -11.33 21.66 23.36
C PHE A 151 -12.31 20.76 24.08
N ARG A 152 -12.58 21.09 25.35
CA ARG A 152 -13.70 20.52 26.12
C ARG A 152 -14.72 21.61 26.41
N TRP A 153 -15.99 21.25 26.43
CA TRP A 153 -17.10 22.18 26.61
C TRP A 153 -18.09 21.63 27.65
N ILE A 154 -18.33 22.43 28.69
CA ILE A 154 -19.41 22.23 29.66
C ILE A 154 -20.52 23.22 29.34
N ARG A 155 -21.75 22.72 29.26
CA ARG A 155 -22.94 23.54 29.00
C ARG A 155 -24.06 23.21 29.97
N VAL A 156 -24.54 24.23 30.69
CA VAL A 156 -25.62 24.11 31.68
C VAL A 156 -26.67 25.21 31.48
N PRO A 157 -27.98 24.94 31.64
CA PRO A 157 -29.01 25.98 31.61
C PRO A 157 -28.70 27.13 32.58
N ALA A 158 -28.85 28.39 32.14
CA ALA A 158 -28.45 29.55 32.95
C ALA A 158 -29.37 29.79 34.16
N ASP A 159 -30.56 29.19 34.17
CA ASP A 159 -31.52 29.25 35.28
C ASP A 159 -31.20 28.25 36.41
N ASP A 160 -30.28 27.30 36.19
CA ASP A 160 -29.84 26.34 37.21
C ASP A 160 -28.62 26.87 38.00
N ALA A 161 -28.89 27.86 38.85
CA ALA A 161 -27.86 28.52 39.66
C ALA A 161 -27.11 27.55 40.60
N ALA A 162 -27.78 26.49 41.07
CA ALA A 162 -27.17 25.50 41.96
C ALA A 162 -26.10 24.67 41.23
N THR A 163 -26.42 24.21 40.02
CA THR A 163 -25.47 23.48 39.19
C THR A 163 -24.30 24.36 38.75
N ILE A 164 -24.58 25.61 38.35
CA ILE A 164 -23.54 26.57 37.95
C ILE A 164 -22.54 26.79 39.10
N ALA A 165 -23.03 27.04 40.31
CA ALA A 165 -22.19 27.23 41.49
C ALA A 165 -21.36 25.97 41.82
N SER A 166 -21.96 24.78 41.68
CA SER A 166 -21.26 23.51 41.90
C SER A 166 -20.12 23.29 40.90
N ILE A 167 -20.37 23.51 39.60
CA ILE A 167 -19.33 23.40 38.56
C ILE A 167 -18.20 24.40 38.82
N GLN A 168 -18.56 25.66 39.10
CA GLN A 168 -17.59 26.71 39.39
C GLN A 168 -16.71 26.34 40.60
N GLN A 169 -17.31 25.89 41.70
CA GLN A 169 -16.60 25.48 42.89
C GLN A 169 -15.64 24.30 42.62
N ARG A 170 -16.04 23.31 41.82
CA ARG A 170 -15.19 22.15 41.49
C ARG A 170 -14.00 22.56 40.62
N LEU A 171 -14.23 23.42 39.61
CA LEU A 171 -13.16 23.95 38.77
C LEU A 171 -12.19 24.85 39.57
N ASP A 172 -12.70 25.70 40.45
CA ASP A 172 -11.89 26.57 41.32
C ASP A 172 -11.10 25.77 42.37
N ALA A 173 -11.62 24.64 42.81
CA ALA A 173 -10.92 23.68 43.67
C ALA A 173 -9.81 22.91 42.94
N GLY A 174 -9.65 23.10 41.62
CA GLY A 174 -8.64 22.45 40.80
C GLY A 174 -9.01 21.03 40.38
N GLU A 175 -10.28 20.64 40.45
CA GLU A 175 -10.72 19.35 39.91
C GLU A 175 -10.48 19.31 38.39
N PRO A 176 -9.97 18.19 37.82
CA PRO A 176 -9.73 18.09 36.39
C PRO A 176 -10.98 18.40 35.57
N PHE A 177 -10.85 19.30 34.58
CA PHE A 177 -11.97 19.76 33.77
C PHE A 177 -12.75 18.62 33.12
N GLU A 178 -12.07 17.56 32.67
CA GLU A 178 -12.68 16.34 32.13
C GLU A 178 -13.66 15.68 33.12
N GLN A 179 -13.28 15.57 34.40
CA GLN A 179 -14.14 14.95 35.43
C GLN A 179 -15.35 15.83 35.73
N VAL A 180 -15.18 17.14 35.74
CA VAL A 180 -16.30 18.08 35.89
C VAL A 180 -17.22 18.05 34.67
N ALA A 181 -16.65 17.90 33.48
CA ALA A 181 -17.41 17.78 32.24
C ALA A 181 -18.15 16.45 32.07
N GLN A 182 -17.78 15.41 32.82
CA GLN A 182 -18.48 14.12 32.86
C GLN A 182 -19.73 14.13 33.76
N LEU A 183 -19.97 15.21 34.51
CA LEU A 183 -21.19 15.32 35.30
C LEU A 183 -22.44 15.23 34.43
N GLU A 184 -23.48 14.56 34.93
CA GLU A 184 -24.80 14.45 34.28
C GLU A 184 -25.41 15.82 33.95
N ALA A 185 -25.03 16.84 34.73
CA ALA A 185 -25.44 18.21 34.52
C ALA A 185 -24.94 18.82 33.20
N ASN A 186 -23.83 18.32 32.64
CA ASN A 186 -23.29 18.82 31.39
C ASN A 186 -24.16 18.37 30.20
N ARG A 187 -24.75 19.34 29.49
CA ARG A 187 -25.59 19.12 28.30
C ARG A 187 -24.80 18.98 27.01
N PHE A 188 -23.47 18.87 27.07
CA PHE A 188 -22.62 18.66 25.91
C PHE A 188 -21.64 17.50 26.12
N ASN A 189 -21.89 16.39 25.40
CA ASN A 189 -21.02 15.20 25.36
C ASN A 189 -20.42 14.77 26.72
N PRO A 190 -21.24 14.58 27.78
CA PRO A 190 -20.73 14.25 29.11
C PRO A 190 -19.96 12.92 29.14
N GLU A 191 -20.37 11.92 28.36
CA GLU A 191 -19.69 10.62 28.30
C GLU A 191 -18.21 10.72 27.87
N ALA A 192 -17.89 11.67 26.99
CA ALA A 192 -16.51 11.95 26.57
C ALA A 192 -15.88 13.13 27.33
N GLY A 193 -16.45 13.53 28.48
CA GLY A 193 -15.96 14.66 29.28
C GLY A 193 -15.96 15.98 28.51
N GLY A 194 -17.02 16.23 27.74
CA GLY A 194 -17.22 17.46 26.98
C GLY A 194 -16.32 17.62 25.76
N LEU A 195 -15.57 16.59 25.36
CA LEU A 195 -14.61 16.68 24.27
C LEU A 195 -15.28 17.01 22.92
N LEU A 196 -14.73 18.01 22.24
CA LEU A 196 -15.07 18.39 20.87
C LEU A 196 -14.19 17.63 19.86
N PRO A 197 -14.62 17.52 18.59
CA PRO A 197 -13.73 17.10 17.50
C PRO A 197 -12.48 17.99 17.43
N ALA A 198 -11.37 17.43 16.98
CA ALA A 198 -10.13 18.17 16.83
C ALA A 198 -10.22 19.21 15.70
N PHE A 199 -9.77 20.43 15.97
CA PHE A 199 -9.80 21.55 15.04
C PHE A 199 -8.41 21.84 14.48
N THR A 200 -8.29 21.94 13.17
CA THR A 200 -7.04 22.31 12.50
C THR A 200 -6.77 23.81 12.66
N ILE A 201 -5.58 24.15 13.13
CA ILE A 201 -5.07 25.53 13.20
C ILE A 201 -4.44 25.86 11.84
N GLU A 202 -5.07 26.77 11.09
CA GLU A 202 -4.64 27.16 9.75
C GLU A 202 -3.45 28.13 9.76
N THR A 203 -3.51 29.15 10.61
CA THR A 203 -2.47 30.18 10.78
C THR A 203 -2.10 30.33 12.24
N ASP A 204 -3.07 30.73 13.05
CA ASP A 204 -2.92 30.97 14.49
C ASP A 204 -4.17 30.49 15.22
N LEU A 205 -4.03 30.18 16.51
CA LEU A 205 -5.17 29.88 17.38
C LEU A 205 -6.17 31.05 17.40
N GLY A 206 -5.68 32.30 17.27
CA GLY A 206 -6.47 33.53 17.20
C GLY A 206 -7.51 33.60 16.09
N ASP A 207 -7.28 32.88 14.98
CA ASP A 207 -8.20 32.85 13.84
C ASP A 207 -9.23 31.70 13.94
N LEU A 208 -9.12 30.85 14.98
CA LEU A 208 -9.88 29.61 15.07
C LEU A 208 -11.33 29.86 15.48
N LYS A 209 -12.26 29.48 14.61
CA LYS A 209 -13.71 29.50 14.88
C LYS A 209 -14.17 28.14 15.36
N VAL A 210 -13.93 27.85 16.64
CA VAL A 210 -14.31 26.59 17.30
C VAL A 210 -15.82 26.50 17.53
N PHE A 211 -16.41 27.61 17.98
CA PHE A 211 -17.79 27.71 18.39
C PHE A 211 -18.60 28.57 17.41
N ARG A 212 -19.91 28.31 17.35
CA ARG A 212 -20.84 29.18 16.61
C ARG A 212 -20.97 30.58 17.24
N PHE A 213 -20.65 30.70 18.53
CA PHE A 213 -20.87 31.91 19.32
C PHE A 213 -19.56 32.69 19.48
N GLU A 214 -19.59 33.97 19.12
CA GLU A 214 -18.41 34.82 19.08
C GLU A 214 -17.75 35.01 20.45
N ASN A 215 -18.55 35.15 21.50
CA ASN A 215 -18.04 35.27 22.87
C ASN A 215 -17.31 34.01 23.36
N LEU A 216 -17.74 32.81 22.93
CA LEU A 216 -17.00 31.57 23.22
C LEU A 216 -15.70 31.51 22.43
N ASN A 217 -15.69 31.95 21.15
CA ASN A 217 -14.45 32.03 20.38
C ASN A 217 -13.45 33.02 21.00
N GLN A 218 -13.90 34.22 21.39
CA GLN A 218 -13.06 35.22 22.04
C GLN A 218 -12.40 34.69 23.32
N ALA A 219 -13.14 33.91 24.12
CA ALA A 219 -12.58 33.25 25.28
C ALA A 219 -11.60 32.12 24.85
N ALA A 220 -11.98 31.29 23.88
CA ALA A 220 -11.21 30.13 23.45
C ALA A 220 -9.81 30.50 22.92
N VAL A 221 -9.71 31.56 22.11
CA VAL A 221 -8.44 32.00 21.52
C VAL A 221 -7.45 32.57 22.55
N SER A 222 -7.96 32.99 23.72
CA SER A 222 -7.13 33.50 24.81
C SER A 222 -6.58 32.41 25.73
N LEU A 223 -7.08 31.17 25.61
CA LEU A 223 -6.68 30.05 26.45
C LEU A 223 -5.31 29.52 26.04
N LYS A 224 -4.51 29.16 27.05
CA LYS A 224 -3.37 28.27 26.91
C LYS A 224 -3.80 26.82 27.22
N GLU A 225 -3.00 25.86 26.77
CA GLU A 225 -3.21 24.46 27.14
C GLU A 225 -3.37 24.29 28.66
N GLY A 226 -4.37 23.54 29.07
CA GLY A 226 -4.69 23.33 30.47
C GLY A 226 -5.49 24.47 31.13
N GLN A 227 -5.90 25.49 30.39
CA GLN A 227 -6.72 26.58 30.91
C GLN A 227 -8.18 26.45 30.49
N TRP A 228 -9.07 26.93 31.38
CA TRP A 228 -10.50 27.07 31.10
C TRP A 228 -10.95 28.53 31.23
N ALA A 229 -12.07 28.84 30.58
CA ALA A 229 -12.79 30.11 30.74
C ALA A 229 -14.28 29.82 30.91
N GLY A 230 -14.92 30.55 31.83
CA GLY A 230 -16.33 30.42 32.17
C GLY A 230 -16.65 31.04 33.54
N PRO A 231 -17.94 31.13 33.92
CA PRO A 231 -19.11 30.88 33.07
C PRO A 231 -19.27 31.98 32.01
N ILE A 232 -19.52 31.58 30.77
CA ILE A 232 -19.85 32.48 29.66
C ILE A 232 -21.29 32.21 29.24
N GLU A 233 -22.14 33.23 29.33
CA GLU A 233 -23.54 33.10 28.95
C GLU A 233 -23.70 33.17 27.42
N VAL A 234 -24.42 32.20 26.85
CA VAL A 234 -24.85 32.24 25.45
C VAL A 234 -26.31 31.84 25.31
N GLN A 235 -26.98 32.47 24.36
CA GLN A 235 -28.34 32.13 23.98
C GLN A 235 -28.32 31.01 22.92
N ILE A 236 -28.86 29.83 23.23
CA ILE A 236 -28.99 28.71 22.28
C ILE A 236 -30.47 28.48 22.00
N GLY A 237 -30.94 28.98 20.85
CA GLY A 237 -32.38 29.04 20.57
C GLY A 237 -33.07 30.05 21.50
N SER A 238 -34.07 29.61 22.24
CA SER A 238 -34.81 30.46 23.20
C SER A 238 -34.31 30.32 24.64
N THR A 239 -33.28 29.50 24.89
CA THR A 239 -32.81 29.19 26.25
C THR A 239 -31.39 29.74 26.48
N PRO A 240 -31.16 30.48 27.58
CA PRO A 240 -29.82 30.90 27.97
C PRO A 240 -29.06 29.74 28.63
N TYR A 241 -27.77 29.63 28.33
CA TYR A 241 -26.86 28.63 28.91
C TYR A 241 -25.61 29.30 29.47
N ALA A 242 -25.14 28.82 30.62
CA ALA A 242 -23.80 29.08 31.15
C ALA A 242 -22.83 28.03 30.61
N ASN A 243 -21.68 28.48 30.12
CA ASN A 243 -20.72 27.64 29.42
C ASN A 243 -19.32 27.78 30.01
N TRP A 244 -18.60 26.66 30.08
CA TRP A 244 -17.16 26.65 30.33
C TRP A 244 -16.48 25.95 29.17
N ILE A 245 -15.40 26.54 28.72
CA ILE A 245 -14.56 25.99 27.66
C ILE A 245 -13.17 25.76 28.21
N TYR A 246 -12.50 24.72 27.73
CA TYR A 246 -11.17 24.34 28.18
C TYR A 246 -10.33 23.93 26.98
N LEU A 247 -9.11 24.44 26.89
CA LEU A 247 -8.14 24.00 25.89
C LEU A 247 -7.38 22.79 26.46
N ASP A 248 -7.73 21.60 25.98
CA ASP A 248 -7.18 20.33 26.45
C ASP A 248 -5.72 20.19 26.05
N ARG A 249 -5.44 20.34 24.75
CA ARG A 249 -4.09 20.26 24.18
C ARG A 249 -4.07 20.79 22.75
N VAL A 250 -2.89 21.19 22.28
CA VAL A 250 -2.56 21.43 20.88
C VAL A 250 -1.54 20.39 20.43
N GLU A 251 -1.96 19.51 19.54
CA GLU A 251 -1.07 18.51 18.95
C GLU A 251 -0.38 19.12 17.73
N GLN A 252 0.95 19.23 17.79
CA GLN A 252 1.78 19.62 16.66
C GLN A 252 2.80 18.50 16.37
N VAL A 253 2.63 17.84 15.23
CA VAL A 253 3.60 16.85 14.75
C VAL A 253 4.63 17.57 13.88
N HIS A 254 5.90 17.38 14.21
CA HIS A 254 7.02 17.89 13.43
C HIS A 254 8.05 16.78 13.28
N VAL A 255 8.24 16.30 12.05
CA VAL A 255 9.28 15.33 11.71
C VAL A 255 10.36 16.10 10.96
N PRO A 256 11.54 16.34 11.56
CA PRO A 256 12.60 17.07 10.89
C PRO A 256 13.13 16.27 9.70
N LEU A 257 13.66 16.98 8.68
CA LEU A 257 14.22 16.35 7.48
C LEU A 257 15.23 15.25 7.80
N TYR A 258 16.08 15.46 8.81
CA TYR A 258 17.08 14.47 9.23
C TYR A 258 16.45 13.13 9.66
N ASP A 259 15.28 13.14 10.28
CA ASP A 259 14.59 11.91 10.70
C ASP A 259 13.81 11.29 9.53
N ALA A 260 13.27 12.14 8.64
CA ALA A 260 12.55 11.69 7.44
C ALA A 260 13.45 11.19 6.30
N GLN A 261 14.73 11.60 6.26
CA GLN A 261 15.60 11.42 5.10
C GLN A 261 15.74 9.96 4.65
N LEU A 262 15.81 9.02 5.60
CA LEU A 262 15.99 7.60 5.28
C LEU A 262 14.72 7.01 4.65
N ALA A 263 13.56 7.33 5.21
CA ALA A 263 12.27 6.88 4.68
C ALA A 263 12.05 7.44 3.26
N ILE A 264 12.32 8.73 3.07
CA ILE A 264 12.24 9.37 1.76
C ILE A 264 13.22 8.71 0.78
N ALA A 265 14.48 8.54 1.17
CA ALA A 265 15.49 7.93 0.30
C ALA A 265 15.10 6.52 -0.14
N GLN A 266 14.58 5.69 0.78
CA GLN A 266 14.14 4.32 0.47
C GLN A 266 12.95 4.31 -0.50
N THR A 267 11.93 5.14 -0.27
CA THR A 267 10.79 5.24 -1.17
C THR A 267 11.22 5.70 -2.56
N ARG A 268 12.06 6.74 -2.63
CA ARG A 268 12.59 7.25 -3.90
C ARG A 268 13.47 6.23 -4.61
N GLU A 269 14.32 5.49 -3.89
CA GLU A 269 15.16 4.43 -4.47
C GLU A 269 14.27 3.32 -5.05
N GLN A 270 13.19 2.93 -4.36
CA GLN A 270 12.24 1.94 -4.86
C GLN A 270 11.53 2.41 -6.13
N GLU A 271 11.01 3.64 -6.13
CA GLU A 271 10.34 4.24 -7.30
C GLU A 271 11.28 4.33 -8.51
N GLU A 272 12.50 4.82 -8.32
CA GLU A 272 13.47 4.94 -9.40
C GLU A 272 13.99 3.57 -9.87
N THR A 273 14.14 2.60 -8.95
CA THR A 273 14.45 1.21 -9.32
C THR A 273 13.36 0.60 -10.18
N GLN A 274 12.08 0.82 -9.84
CA GLN A 274 10.96 0.32 -10.62
C GLN A 274 10.94 0.94 -12.02
N LYS A 275 11.14 2.25 -12.14
CA LYS A 275 11.22 2.94 -13.45
C LYS A 275 12.39 2.44 -14.30
N GLU A 276 13.57 2.27 -13.71
CA GLU A 276 14.73 1.75 -14.43
C GLU A 276 14.56 0.29 -14.82
N LEU A 277 13.89 -0.52 -14.00
CA LEU A 277 13.51 -1.90 -14.31
C LEU A 277 12.62 -1.94 -15.55
N GLU A 278 11.55 -1.14 -15.56
CA GLU A 278 10.63 -1.03 -16.70
C GLU A 278 11.37 -0.61 -17.97
N ARG A 279 12.18 0.46 -17.91
CA ARG A 279 13.02 0.90 -19.04
C ARG A 279 14.00 -0.17 -19.51
N TYR A 280 14.55 -0.96 -18.60
CA TYR A 280 15.45 -2.04 -18.94
C TYR A 280 14.73 -3.17 -19.68
N ILE A 281 13.58 -3.61 -19.15
CA ILE A 281 12.75 -4.64 -19.79
C ILE A 281 12.24 -4.19 -21.14
N SER A 282 11.75 -2.96 -21.28
CA SER A 282 11.29 -2.42 -22.57
C SER A 282 12.40 -2.51 -23.63
N ARG A 283 13.65 -2.17 -23.29
CA ARG A 283 14.79 -2.30 -24.21
C ARG A 283 15.13 -3.76 -24.56
N LEU A 284 14.90 -4.70 -23.64
CA LEU A 284 15.07 -6.13 -23.93
C LEU A 284 13.97 -6.63 -24.88
N LEU A 285 12.73 -6.22 -24.64
CA LEU A 285 11.58 -6.55 -25.49
C LEU A 285 11.72 -5.95 -26.89
N GLU A 286 12.21 -4.71 -27.04
CA GLU A 286 12.49 -4.08 -28.34
C GLU A 286 13.48 -4.88 -29.20
N ARG A 287 14.42 -5.59 -28.57
CA ARG A 287 15.38 -6.46 -29.25
C ARG A 287 14.81 -7.84 -29.57
N ALA A 288 13.74 -8.24 -28.89
CA ALA A 288 13.04 -9.49 -29.14
C ALA A 288 12.01 -9.30 -30.29
N SER A 289 11.88 -10.29 -31.16
CA SER A 289 10.92 -10.26 -32.27
C SER A 289 9.47 -10.30 -31.74
N PHE A 290 8.74 -9.17 -31.81
CA PHE A 290 7.34 -9.09 -31.40
C PHE A 290 6.40 -9.99 -32.22
N THR A 291 6.75 -10.25 -33.48
CA THR A 291 5.93 -11.05 -34.41
C THR A 291 5.72 -12.49 -33.94
N ASP A 292 6.61 -13.02 -33.09
CA ASP A 292 6.50 -14.38 -32.57
C ASP A 292 5.57 -14.47 -31.35
N MET A 293 5.39 -13.37 -30.61
CA MET A 293 4.53 -13.33 -29.42
C MET A 293 3.04 -13.35 -29.79
N ASP A 294 2.62 -12.56 -30.77
CA ASP A 294 1.21 -12.54 -31.19
C ASP A 294 0.76 -13.88 -31.78
N LYS A 295 1.62 -14.52 -32.57
CA LYS A 295 1.35 -15.86 -33.12
C LYS A 295 1.26 -16.91 -32.01
N MET A 296 2.11 -16.81 -30.98
CA MET A 296 2.06 -17.70 -29.84
C MET A 296 0.79 -17.50 -29.01
N ALA A 297 0.41 -16.24 -28.77
CA ALA A 297 -0.83 -15.89 -28.09
C ALA A 297 -2.05 -16.44 -28.84
N ASP A 298 -2.14 -16.22 -30.15
CA ASP A 298 -3.25 -16.71 -30.94
C ASP A 298 -3.33 -18.25 -30.93
N ARG A 299 -2.18 -18.94 -30.96
CA ARG A 299 -2.15 -20.40 -30.84
C ARG A 299 -2.65 -20.87 -29.47
N LEU A 300 -2.22 -20.24 -28.39
CA LEU A 300 -2.62 -20.60 -27.02
C LEU A 300 -4.09 -20.28 -26.75
N ILE A 301 -4.59 -19.15 -27.24
CA ILE A 301 -6.01 -18.77 -27.17
C ILE A 301 -6.87 -19.81 -27.90
N ARG A 302 -6.49 -20.23 -29.12
CA ARG A 302 -7.22 -21.27 -29.86
C ARG A 302 -7.28 -22.58 -29.11
N ILE A 303 -6.17 -23.01 -28.51
CA ILE A 303 -6.12 -24.24 -27.71
C ILE A 303 -7.02 -24.11 -26.46
N ALA A 304 -6.98 -22.97 -25.77
CA ALA A 304 -7.82 -22.72 -24.60
C ALA A 304 -9.32 -22.71 -24.96
N ILE A 305 -9.71 -22.02 -26.05
CA ILE A 305 -11.09 -22.02 -26.55
C ILE A 305 -11.55 -23.45 -26.84
N GLN A 306 -10.75 -24.23 -27.61
CA GLN A 306 -11.08 -25.62 -27.94
C GLN A 306 -11.25 -26.52 -26.72
N ARG A 307 -10.53 -26.23 -25.63
CA ARG A 307 -10.52 -27.06 -24.42
C ARG A 307 -11.60 -26.68 -23.41
N TYR A 308 -11.94 -25.40 -23.29
CA TYR A 308 -12.81 -24.91 -22.20
C TYR A 308 -14.14 -24.31 -22.68
N TYR A 309 -14.16 -23.63 -23.84
CA TYR A 309 -15.37 -22.97 -24.36
C TYR A 309 -15.44 -22.97 -25.90
N PRO A 310 -15.60 -24.12 -26.58
CA PRO A 310 -15.51 -24.21 -28.04
C PRO A 310 -16.51 -23.33 -28.80
N GLU A 311 -17.67 -23.06 -28.20
CA GLU A 311 -18.75 -22.26 -28.77
C GLU A 311 -18.34 -20.81 -29.09
N VAL A 312 -17.28 -20.28 -28.45
CA VAL A 312 -16.80 -18.91 -28.70
C VAL A 312 -15.83 -18.80 -29.88
N MET A 313 -15.43 -19.93 -30.49
CA MET A 313 -14.47 -19.94 -31.61
C MET A 313 -14.88 -19.04 -32.79
N PRO A 314 -16.14 -19.01 -33.26
CA PRO A 314 -16.55 -18.14 -34.36
C PRO A 314 -16.35 -16.65 -34.06
N LEU A 315 -16.61 -16.23 -32.81
CA LEU A 315 -16.41 -14.85 -32.36
C LEU A 315 -14.92 -14.48 -32.38
N TYR A 316 -14.06 -15.38 -31.90
CA TYR A 316 -12.62 -15.17 -31.92
C TYR A 316 -12.07 -15.09 -33.36
N GLU A 317 -12.51 -15.96 -34.27
CA GLU A 317 -12.07 -15.90 -35.67
C GLU A 317 -12.48 -14.62 -36.38
N GLN A 318 -13.67 -14.08 -36.08
CA GLN A 318 -14.11 -12.79 -36.59
C GLN A 318 -13.19 -11.66 -36.12
N ARG A 319 -12.77 -11.66 -34.85
CA ARG A 319 -11.83 -10.69 -34.29
C ARG A 319 -10.44 -10.76 -34.91
N VAL A 320 -9.91 -11.98 -35.11
CA VAL A 320 -8.60 -12.17 -35.75
C VAL A 320 -8.63 -11.66 -37.19
N ARG A 321 -9.71 -11.92 -37.94
CA ARG A 321 -9.88 -11.41 -39.31
C ARG A 321 -9.96 -9.88 -39.34
N ALA A 322 -10.69 -9.27 -38.40
CA ALA A 322 -10.78 -7.82 -38.30
C ALA A 322 -9.41 -7.17 -38.03
N ARG A 323 -8.58 -7.77 -37.15
CA ARG A 323 -7.21 -7.31 -36.87
C ARG A 323 -6.25 -7.45 -38.06
N ALA A 324 -6.49 -8.41 -38.95
CA ALA A 324 -5.64 -8.63 -40.13
C ALA A 324 -5.96 -7.67 -41.30
N GLN A 325 -7.09 -6.95 -41.23
CA GLN A 325 -7.58 -6.05 -42.29
C GLN A 325 -7.38 -4.56 -41.98
N GLY A 326 -7.02 -4.20 -40.76
CA GLY A 326 -6.73 -2.83 -40.32
C GLY A 326 -5.25 -2.62 -40.10
#